data_AF-A0AA47P8J4-F1
#
_entry.id   AF-A0AA47P8J4-F1
#
_cell.length_a   1.000
_cell.length_b   1.000
_cell.length_c   1.000
_cell.angle_alpha   90.00
_cell.angle_beta   90.00
_cell.angle_gamma   90.00
#
_symmetry.space_group_name_H-M   'P 1'
#
loop_
_entity.id
_entity.type
_entity.pdbx_description
1 polymer ?
#
loop_
_entity_poly.entity_id
_entity_poly.type
_entity_poly.pdbx_seq_one_letter_code
_entity_poly.pdbx_strand_id
1 'polypeptide(L)'
;MQFHYTKEPLMEEYAIAAQVFKLSTCDMCEISRSSILQSALSDEEKIHFLGDHYLKEGPEGNDIRKTNVAQIRMAYRYETLCYELNLIKEGLKAELGSEASRGELTLLWDLGTRGPGTGVLLRVFFVATTRCWRGNIPGGVT
;
A
#
# COMPACT_ATOMS: atom_id res chain seq x y z
N MET A 1 -10.42 15.64 -19.50
CA MET A 1 -9.63 16.50 -18.59
C MET A 1 -8.22 15.94 -18.60
N GLN A 2 -7.27 16.64 -19.21
CA GLN A 2 -5.88 16.17 -19.30
C GLN A 2 -4.99 17.40 -19.08
N PHE A 3 -4.62 17.64 -17.82
CA PHE A 3 -3.77 18.74 -17.39
C PHE A 3 -2.37 18.19 -17.11
N HIS A 4 -1.64 17.83 -18.17
CA HIS A 4 -0.23 17.54 -18.08
C HIS A 4 0.47 18.38 -19.13
N TYR A 5 1.48 19.12 -18.71
CA TYR A 5 2.28 19.98 -19.59
C TYR A 5 3.48 19.24 -20.17
N THR A 6 3.82 18.08 -19.60
CA THR A 6 4.96 17.26 -20.02
C THR A 6 4.53 16.01 -20.79
N LYS A 7 5.50 15.36 -21.44
CA LYS A 7 5.30 14.08 -22.14
C LYS A 7 5.21 12.88 -21.17
N GLU A 8 5.55 13.09 -19.90
CA GLU A 8 5.63 12.04 -18.88
C GLU A 8 4.68 12.38 -17.71
N PRO A 9 3.36 12.16 -17.89
CA PRO A 9 2.34 12.67 -16.97
C PRO A 9 2.51 12.14 -15.53
N LEU A 10 2.97 10.90 -15.37
CA LEU A 10 3.23 10.29 -14.07
C LEU A 10 4.39 11.00 -13.34
N MET A 11 5.47 11.32 -14.06
CA MET A 11 6.63 11.99 -13.46
C MET A 11 6.28 13.42 -13.06
N GLU A 12 5.43 14.10 -13.84
CA GLU A 12 4.90 15.42 -13.53
C GLU A 12 4.06 15.41 -12.24
N GLU A 13 3.13 14.45 -12.09
CA GLU A 13 2.33 14.31 -10.87
C GLU A 13 3.20 14.08 -9.63
N TYR A 14 4.20 13.20 -9.73
CA TYR A 14 5.12 12.89 -8.64
C TYR A 14 6.00 14.09 -8.28
N ALA A 15 6.47 14.85 -9.28
CA ALA A 15 7.27 16.06 -9.05
C ALA A 15 6.45 17.16 -8.37
N ILE A 16 5.21 17.39 -8.81
CA ILE A 16 4.30 18.36 -8.20
C ILE A 16 3.95 17.94 -6.76
N ALA A 17 3.62 16.66 -6.54
CA ALA A 17 3.31 16.14 -5.22
C ALA A 17 4.50 16.30 -4.26
N ALA A 18 5.72 16.00 -4.72
CA ALA A 18 6.94 16.17 -3.93
C ALA A 18 7.12 17.63 -3.48
N GLN A 19 6.88 18.58 -4.39
CA GLN A 19 7.00 20.01 -4.09
C GLN A 19 5.91 20.51 -3.15
N VAL A 20 4.65 20.15 -3.40
CA VAL A 20 3.50 20.62 -2.62
C VAL A 20 3.51 20.08 -1.20
N PHE A 21 3.79 18.78 -1.03
CA PHE A 21 3.78 18.12 0.28
C PHE A 21 5.15 18.07 0.95
N LYS A 22 6.18 18.69 0.35
CA LYS A 22 7.56 18.72 0.85
C LYS A 22 8.11 17.32 1.12
N LEU A 23 7.86 16.39 0.20
CA LEU A 23 8.27 15.00 0.32
C LEU A 23 9.76 14.88 0.01
N SER A 24 10.46 14.09 0.82
CA SER A 24 11.84 13.70 0.57
C SER A 24 11.93 12.63 -0.51
N THR A 25 13.13 12.36 -1.01
CA THR A 25 13.38 11.25 -1.96
C THR A 25 12.99 9.90 -1.37
N CYS A 26 13.18 9.69 -0.06
CA CYS A 26 12.79 8.48 0.63
C CYS A 26 11.26 8.32 0.68
N ASP A 27 10.52 9.42 0.89
CA ASP A 27 9.05 9.43 0.85
C ASP A 27 8.54 9.08 -0.55
N MET A 28 9.16 9.64 -1.59
CA MET A 28 8.80 9.34 -2.98
C MET A 28 9.05 7.86 -3.31
N CYS A 29 10.18 7.30 -2.90
CA CYS A 29 10.49 5.88 -3.09
C CYS A 29 9.48 4.96 -2.36
N GLU A 30 9.05 5.32 -1.15
CA GLU A 30 8.05 4.59 -0.39
C GLU A 30 6.68 4.59 -1.08
N ILE A 31 6.27 5.74 -1.63
CA ILE A 31 5.04 5.88 -2.41
C ILE A 31 5.12 5.06 -3.71
N SER A 32 6.25 5.13 -4.43
CA SER A 32 6.48 4.36 -5.65
C SER A 32 6.42 2.85 -5.38
N ARG A 33 7.08 2.38 -4.31
CA ARG A 33 7.02 0.97 -3.87
C ARG A 33 5.58 0.52 -3.65
N SER A 34 4.80 1.31 -2.92
CA SER A 34 3.41 1.00 -2.61
C SER A 34 2.51 1.00 -3.85
N SER A 35 2.82 1.87 -4.82
CA SER A 35 2.12 1.91 -6.11
C SER A 35 2.34 0.63 -6.92
N ILE A 36 3.57 0.12 -6.95
CA ILE A 36 3.89 -1.16 -7.61
C ILE A 36 3.20 -2.32 -6.89
N LEU A 37 3.20 -2.33 -5.56
CA LEU A 37 2.53 -3.39 -4.78
C LEU A 37 1.02 -3.47 -5.09
N GLN A 38 0.34 -2.31 -5.15
CA GLN A 38 -1.11 -2.21 -5.41
C GLN A 38 -1.48 -2.35 -6.89
N SER A 39 -0.53 -2.22 -7.80
CA SER A 39 -0.76 -2.34 -9.23
C SER A 39 -1.20 -3.76 -9.64
N ALA A 40 -1.77 -3.86 -10.84
CA ALA A 40 -2.16 -5.12 -11.46
C ALA A 40 -1.03 -5.74 -12.32
N LEU A 41 0.23 -5.42 -12.01
CA LEU A 41 1.41 -6.04 -12.64
C LEU A 41 1.47 -7.54 -12.37
N SER A 42 2.13 -8.26 -13.28
CA SER A 42 2.43 -9.67 -13.06
C SER A 42 3.37 -9.86 -11.87
N ASP A 43 3.40 -11.09 -11.33
CA ASP A 43 4.29 -11.41 -10.22
C ASP A 43 5.76 -11.24 -10.63
N GLU A 44 6.11 -11.61 -11.87
CA GLU A 44 7.47 -11.45 -12.39
C GLU A 44 7.90 -9.99 -12.46
N GLU A 45 7.01 -9.09 -12.88
CA GLU A 45 7.26 -7.65 -12.89
C GLU A 45 7.42 -7.09 -11.47
N LYS A 46 6.57 -7.52 -10.53
CA LYS A 46 6.68 -7.10 -9.12
C LYS A 46 7.99 -7.58 -8.49
N ILE A 47 8.40 -8.82 -8.75
CA ILE A 47 9.70 -9.35 -8.32
C ILE A 47 10.84 -8.54 -8.93
N HIS A 48 10.74 -8.19 -10.22
CA HIS A 48 11.73 -7.37 -10.90
C HIS A 48 11.94 -6.02 -10.18
N PHE A 49 10.86 -5.31 -9.85
CA PHE A 49 10.93 -3.98 -9.23
C PHE A 49 11.10 -3.97 -7.71
N LEU A 50 10.58 -4.96 -6.97
CA LEU A 50 10.52 -4.95 -5.51
C LEU A 50 11.47 -5.95 -4.84
N GLY A 51 11.83 -7.03 -5.54
CA GLY A 51 12.64 -8.14 -5.02
C GLY A 51 11.82 -9.41 -4.77
N ASP A 52 12.52 -10.54 -4.64
CA ASP A 52 11.92 -11.88 -4.57
C ASP A 52 11.05 -12.09 -3.32
N HIS A 53 11.29 -11.31 -2.27
CA HIS A 53 10.61 -11.43 -0.99
C HIS A 53 9.51 -10.37 -0.77
N TYR A 54 9.05 -9.69 -1.81
CA TYR A 54 8.12 -8.56 -1.68
C TYR A 54 6.79 -8.88 -0.98
N LEU A 55 6.38 -10.15 -0.94
CA LEU A 55 5.18 -10.64 -0.24
C LEU A 55 5.35 -10.76 1.28
N LYS A 56 6.59 -10.73 1.80
CA LYS A 56 6.81 -10.74 3.25
C LYS A 56 6.43 -9.41 3.87
N GLU A 57 5.86 -9.47 5.07
CA GLU A 57 5.54 -8.26 5.83
C GLU A 57 6.78 -7.64 6.47
N GLY A 58 6.70 -6.33 6.72
CA GLY A 58 7.73 -5.59 7.43
C GLY A 58 9.04 -5.39 6.65
N PRO A 59 10.18 -5.24 7.33
CA PRO A 59 11.47 -4.96 6.70
C PRO A 59 12.03 -6.16 5.92
N GLU A 60 11.59 -7.38 6.20
CA GLU A 60 12.04 -8.58 5.48
C GLU A 60 11.60 -8.60 4.01
N GLY A 61 10.47 -7.96 3.69
CA GLY A 61 9.95 -7.87 2.33
C GLY A 61 10.48 -6.68 1.52
N ASN A 62 11.51 -6.01 2.01
CA ASN A 62 12.10 -4.85 1.34
C ASN A 62 13.53 -5.14 0.91
N ASP A 63 13.79 -5.04 -0.40
CA ASP A 63 15.14 -4.97 -0.94
C ASP A 63 15.53 -3.52 -1.24
N ILE A 64 16.37 -2.94 -0.38
CA ILE A 64 16.84 -1.56 -0.51
C ILE A 64 17.54 -1.29 -1.86
N ARG A 65 18.16 -2.30 -2.47
CA ARG A 65 18.89 -2.14 -3.74
C ARG A 65 17.94 -1.89 -4.92
N LYS A 66 16.67 -2.29 -4.78
CA LYS A 66 15.62 -2.10 -5.77
C LYS A 66 14.69 -0.95 -5.43
N THR A 67 14.24 -0.87 -4.17
CA THR A 67 13.20 0.09 -3.76
C THR A 67 13.77 1.44 -3.32
N ASN A 68 15.06 1.51 -2.95
CA ASN A 68 15.70 2.69 -2.36
C ASN A 68 15.03 3.19 -1.06
N VAL A 69 14.19 2.36 -0.42
CA VAL A 69 13.58 2.66 0.88
C VAL A 69 14.46 2.10 1.99
N ALA A 70 14.85 2.97 2.93
CA ALA A 70 15.70 2.58 4.06
C ALA A 70 15.02 1.53 4.95
N GLN A 71 15.79 0.53 5.41
CA GLN A 71 15.25 -0.55 6.24
C GLN A 71 14.66 -0.07 7.56
N ILE A 72 15.29 0.93 8.19
CA ILE A 72 14.76 1.55 9.42
C ILE A 72 13.35 2.14 9.23
N ARG A 73 13.06 2.69 8.04
CA ARG A 73 11.75 3.24 7.73
C ARG A 73 10.71 2.14 7.58
N MET A 74 11.05 1.03 6.91
CA MET A 74 10.16 -0.13 6.79
C MET A 74 9.88 -0.77 8.16
N ALA A 75 10.90 -0.90 9.00
CA ALA A 75 10.76 -1.40 10.37
C ALA A 75 9.83 -0.51 11.20
N TYR A 76 10.05 0.81 11.19
CA TYR A 76 9.20 1.76 11.93
C TYR A 76 7.73 1.68 11.50
N ARG A 77 7.45 1.63 10.18
CA ARG A 77 6.08 1.48 9.66
C ARG A 77 5.42 0.20 10.15
N TYR A 78 6.15 -0.91 10.12
CA TYR A 78 5.66 -2.21 10.54
C TYR A 78 5.40 -2.26 12.05
N GLU A 79 6.35 -1.80 12.86
CA GLU A 79 6.21 -1.73 14.32
C GLU A 79 5.01 -0.86 14.74
N THR A 80 4.84 0.30 14.09
CA THR A 80 3.71 1.21 14.33
C THR A 80 2.38 0.53 14.00
N LEU A 81 2.29 -0.14 12.84
CA LEU A 81 1.09 -0.89 12.45
C LEU A 81 0.76 -2.00 13.45
N CYS A 82 1.75 -2.80 13.85
CA CYS A 82 1.55 -3.85 14.85
C CYS A 82 1.09 -3.28 16.19
N TYR A 83 1.64 -2.14 16.61
CA TYR A 83 1.24 -1.44 17.82
C TYR A 83 -0.22 -0.96 17.73
N GLU A 84 -0.60 -0.30 16.63
CA GLU A 84 -1.98 0.17 16.39
C GLU A 84 -2.99 -0.99 16.37
N LEU A 85 -2.65 -2.09 15.70
CA LEU A 85 -3.49 -3.30 15.68
C LEU A 85 -3.63 -3.93 17.07
N ASN A 86 -2.57 -3.91 17.88
CA ASN A 86 -2.65 -4.40 19.25
C ASN A 86 -3.55 -3.52 20.12
N LEU A 87 -3.48 -2.19 19.97
CA LEU A 87 -4.40 -1.26 20.66
C LEU A 87 -5.87 -1.53 20.31
N ILE A 88 -6.17 -1.75 19.02
CA ILE A 88 -7.53 -2.10 18.58
C ILE A 88 -7.96 -3.43 19.22
N LYS A 89 -7.09 -4.44 19.20
CA LYS A 89 -7.36 -5.75 19.79
C LYS A 89 -7.64 -5.67 21.30
N GLU A 90 -6.91 -4.82 22.02
CA GLU A 90 -7.12 -4.58 23.45
C GLU A 90 -8.41 -3.81 23.71
N GLY A 91 -8.71 -2.78 22.91
CA GLY A 91 -9.98 -2.06 22.97
C GLY A 91 -11.20 -2.97 22.77
N LEU A 92 -11.16 -3.86 21.76
CA LEU A 92 -12.23 -4.85 21.56
C LEU A 92 -12.38 -5.80 22.76
N LYS A 93 -11.28 -6.23 23.38
CA LYS A 93 -11.35 -7.09 24.57
C LYS A 93 -11.96 -6.37 25.77
N ALA A 94 -11.73 -5.07 25.92
CA ALA A 94 -12.32 -4.28 27.00
C ALA A 94 -13.85 -4.15 26.82
N GLU A 95 -14.32 -3.90 25.60
CA GLU A 95 -15.76 -3.84 25.28
C GLU A 95 -16.43 -5.21 25.41
N LEU A 96 -15.82 -6.28 24.86
CA LEU A 96 -16.32 -7.65 24.99
C LEU A 96 -16.28 -8.17 26.44
N GLY A 97 -15.34 -7.68 27.25
CA GLY A 97 -15.27 -7.96 28.69
C GLY A 97 -16.38 -7.27 29.49
N SER A 98 -16.91 -6.15 28.99
CA SER A 98 -18.08 -5.45 29.53
C SER A 98 -19.40 -6.08 29.06
N GLU A 99 -19.45 -6.49 27.78
CA GLU A 99 -20.61 -7.13 27.14
C GLU A 99 -20.82 -8.60 27.50
N ALA A 100 -19.85 -9.26 28.17
CA ALA A 100 -20.09 -10.58 28.79
C ALA A 100 -21.18 -10.55 29.88
N SER A 101 -21.68 -9.36 30.27
CA SER A 101 -22.85 -9.17 31.13
C SER A 101 -24.17 -8.88 30.38
N ARG A 102 -24.13 -8.70 29.06
CA ARG A 102 -25.32 -8.51 28.20
C ARG A 102 -25.23 -9.47 27.02
N GLY A 103 -25.86 -10.63 27.19
CA GLY A 103 -25.97 -11.64 26.15
C GLY A 103 -26.52 -11.08 24.83
N GLU A 104 -26.17 -11.80 23.76
CA GLU A 104 -26.75 -11.76 22.41
C GLU A 104 -26.08 -10.86 21.36
N LEU A 105 -24.84 -11.21 20.96
CA LEU A 105 -24.28 -10.87 19.63
C LEU A 105 -23.52 -12.05 19.00
N THR A 106 -24.16 -13.21 18.95
CA THR A 106 -23.64 -14.45 18.32
C THR A 106 -23.91 -14.58 16.82
N LEU A 107 -24.23 -13.50 16.07
CA LEU A 107 -24.63 -13.63 14.67
C LEU A 107 -24.08 -12.56 13.70
N LEU A 108 -22.79 -12.20 13.78
CA LEU A 108 -22.22 -11.33 12.73
C LEU A 108 -20.78 -11.63 12.26
N TRP A 109 -20.16 -12.74 12.69
CA TRP A 109 -18.83 -13.16 12.19
C TRP A 109 -18.85 -14.42 11.30
N ASP A 110 -19.94 -15.20 11.29
CA ASP A 110 -19.99 -16.50 10.58
C ASP A 110 -20.34 -16.44 9.07
N LEU A 111 -20.49 -15.25 8.49
CA LEU A 111 -20.74 -15.07 7.04
C LEU A 111 -19.62 -14.36 6.28
N GLY A 112 -18.49 -14.02 6.93
CA GLY A 112 -17.41 -13.24 6.32
C GLY A 112 -16.24 -14.05 5.74
N THR A 113 -16.09 -15.33 6.09
CA THR A 113 -14.97 -16.15 5.61
C THR A 113 -15.33 -16.86 4.31
N ARG A 114 -15.27 -16.14 3.18
CA ARG A 114 -14.97 -16.67 1.83
C ARG A 114 -14.82 -15.52 0.83
N GLY A 115 -13.60 -15.03 0.65
CA GLY A 115 -13.23 -14.16 -0.46
C GLY A 115 -11.85 -13.51 -0.27
N PRO A 116 -10.92 -13.61 -1.25
CA PRO A 116 -9.66 -12.87 -1.20
C PRO A 116 -9.94 -11.42 -1.60
N GLY A 117 -9.90 -10.50 -0.65
CA GLY A 117 -10.00 -9.07 -0.94
C GLY A 117 -10.74 -8.29 0.13
N THR A 118 -10.00 -7.80 1.13
CA THR A 118 -10.46 -6.71 2.00
C THR A 118 -9.38 -5.64 2.04
N GLY A 119 -9.42 -4.77 1.03
CA GLY A 119 -8.85 -3.44 1.13
C GLY A 119 -9.92 -2.48 1.60
N VAL A 120 -9.81 -1.96 2.83
CA VAL A 120 -10.52 -0.76 3.27
C VAL A 120 -9.62 0.00 4.25
N LEU A 121 -8.67 0.78 3.72
CA LEU A 121 -8.24 2.11 4.20
C LEU A 121 -6.93 2.54 3.51
N LEU A 122 -7.00 2.79 2.19
CA LEU A 122 -6.09 3.68 1.45
C LEU A 122 -6.54 3.75 -0.01
N ARG A 123 -7.74 4.30 -0.23
CA ARG A 123 -8.29 4.54 -1.58
C ARG A 123 -8.31 6.02 -1.97
N VAL A 124 -7.56 6.86 -1.26
CA VAL A 124 -7.50 8.32 -1.51
C VAL A 124 -6.32 8.69 -2.44
N PHE A 125 -5.37 7.80 -2.72
CA PHE A 125 -4.25 8.10 -3.63
C PHE A 125 -4.19 7.26 -4.93
N PHE A 126 -5.00 6.21 -5.07
CA PHE A 126 -4.83 5.22 -6.16
C PHE A 126 -5.68 5.48 -7.43
N VAL A 127 -6.47 6.56 -7.49
CA VAL A 127 -7.27 6.86 -8.69
C VAL A 127 -6.46 7.57 -9.80
N ALA A 128 -5.27 8.11 -9.50
CA ALA A 128 -4.46 8.82 -10.51
C ALA A 128 -3.51 7.90 -11.31
N THR A 129 -2.93 6.86 -10.72
CA THR A 129 -1.80 6.15 -11.36
C THR A 129 -2.17 4.95 -12.24
N THR A 130 -3.36 4.35 -12.09
CA THR A 130 -3.75 3.18 -12.91
C THR A 130 -4.31 3.52 -14.29
N ARG A 131 -4.70 4.77 -14.55
CA ARG A 131 -5.03 5.23 -15.91
C ARG A 131 -3.81 5.73 -16.71
N CYS A 132 -2.77 6.22 -16.04
CA CYS A 132 -1.53 6.63 -16.71
C CYS A 132 -0.60 5.45 -17.05
N TRP A 133 -0.59 4.38 -16.25
CA TRP A 133 0.33 3.25 -16.47
C TRP A 133 -0.01 2.42 -17.73
N ARG A 134 -1.29 2.32 -18.11
CA ARG A 134 -1.70 1.68 -19.39
C ARG A 134 -1.43 2.53 -20.64
N GLY A 135 -1.08 3.80 -20.49
CA GLY A 135 -0.94 4.74 -21.60
C GLY A 135 0.48 4.91 -22.15
N ASN A 136 1.50 4.29 -21.53
CA ASN A 136 2.90 4.59 -21.83
C ASN A 136 3.80 3.35 -21.93
N ILE A 137 3.28 2.24 -22.47
CA ILE A 137 4.12 1.14 -22.97
C ILE A 137 4.33 1.37 -24.48
N PRO A 138 5.49 1.87 -24.92
CA PRO A 138 5.82 1.90 -26.34
C PRO A 138 6.28 0.51 -26.76
N GLY A 139 5.56 -0.09 -27.71
CA GLY A 139 6.05 -1.25 -28.45
C GLY A 139 5.04 -2.38 -28.55
N GLY A 140 4.20 -2.32 -29.58
CA GLY A 140 3.77 -3.54 -30.24
C GLY A 140 4.95 -4.10 -31.03
N VAL A 141 5.19 -5.40 -30.91
CA VAL A 141 5.79 -6.23 -31.96
C VAL A 141 5.05 -7.57 -31.91
N THR A 142 4.68 -8.02 -33.11
CA THR A 142 4.09 -9.31 -33.52
C THR A 142 4.50 -10.52 -32.70
#